data_AF-A0AAW2AVS8-F1
#
_entry.id   AF-A0AAW2AVS8-F1
#
_cell.length_a   1.000
_cell.length_b   1.000
_cell.length_c   1.000
_cell.angle_alpha   90.00
_cell.angle_beta   90.00
_cell.angle_gamma   90.00
#
_symmetry.space_group_name_H-M   'P 1'
#
loop_
_entity.id
_entity.type
_entity.pdbx_description
1 polymer ?
#
loop_
_entity_poly.entity_id
_entity_poly.type
_entity_poly.pdbx_seq_one_letter_code
_entity_poly.pdbx_strand_id
1 'polypeptide(L)' 'RNSRDTCNFDREFTKMAVELTPTDKLFIMNLDQDEFLGFSYTNPEYVIPTQG' A
#
# COMPACT_ATOMS: atom_id res chain seq x y z
N ARG A 1 -8.62 22.22 -9.37
CA ARG A 1 -8.72 20.81 -8.90
C ARG A 1 -7.61 20.60 -7.88
N ASN A 2 -7.95 20.19 -6.66
CA ASN A 2 -6.97 19.84 -5.63
C ASN A 2 -6.47 18.42 -5.91
N SER A 3 -5.16 18.17 -5.85
CA SER A 3 -4.58 16.83 -6.07
C SER A 3 -4.98 15.80 -5.02
N ARG A 4 -5.48 16.27 -3.86
CA ARG A 4 -6.03 15.44 -2.77
C ARG A 4 -7.56 15.37 -2.77
N ASP A 5 -8.22 15.87 -3.82
CA ASP A 5 -9.68 15.78 -3.92
C ASP A 5 -10.13 14.33 -4.09
N THR A 6 -11.07 13.89 -3.26
CA THR A 6 -11.60 12.52 -3.26
C THR A 6 -13.03 12.43 -3.80
N CYS A 7 -13.55 13.48 -4.45
CA CYS A 7 -14.94 13.54 -4.89
C CYS A 7 -15.39 12.43 -5.85
N ASN A 8 -14.44 11.76 -6.51
CA ASN A 8 -14.71 10.62 -7.40
C ASN A 8 -14.65 9.25 -6.70
N PHE A 9 -14.41 9.22 -5.38
CA PHE A 9 -14.32 8.01 -4.57
C PHE A 9 -15.46 7.96 -3.56
N ASP A 10 -15.86 6.75 -3.16
CA ASP A 10 -16.82 6.57 -2.08
C ASP A 10 -16.26 7.16 -0.78
N ARG A 11 -17.09 7.92 -0.06
CA ARG A 11 -16.70 8.56 1.20
C ARG A 11 -16.46 7.54 2.31
N GLU A 12 -16.98 6.32 2.21
CA GLU A 12 -16.67 5.28 3.22
C GLU A 12 -15.17 5.08 3.40
N PHE A 13 -14.37 5.17 2.32
CA PHE A 13 -12.92 5.00 2.38
C PHE A 13 -12.18 6.12 3.14
N THR A 14 -12.79 7.30 3.32
CA THR A 14 -12.15 8.45 3.98
C THR A 14 -12.70 8.75 5.37
N LYS A 15 -13.67 7.96 5.84
CA LYS A 15 -14.27 8.12 7.18
C LYS A 15 -13.38 7.59 8.30
N MET A 16 -12.56 6.58 8.03
CA MET A 16 -11.68 5.96 9.00
C MET A 16 -10.24 6.44 8.83
N ALA A 17 -9.47 6.36 9.90
CA ALA A 17 -8.03 6.56 9.84
C ALA A 17 -7.38 5.48 8.95
N VAL A 18 -6.27 5.85 8.31
CA VAL A 18 -5.49 4.91 7.50
C VAL A 18 -4.67 4.01 8.43
N GLU A 19 -5.09 2.76 8.57
CA GLU A 19 -4.47 1.79 9.46
C GLU A 19 -4.24 0.46 8.76
N LEU A 20 -3.17 -0.25 9.14
CA LEU A 20 -2.92 -1.63 8.70
C LEU A 20 -3.66 -2.58 9.65
N THR A 21 -4.33 -3.58 9.08
CA THR A 21 -4.94 -4.64 9.87
C THR A 21 -3.85 -5.39 10.65
N PRO A 22 -4.01 -5.60 11.98
CA PRO A 22 -3.06 -6.38 12.76
C PRO A 22 -2.95 -7.81 12.23
N THR A 23 -1.72 -8.34 12.18
CA THR A 23 -1.43 -9.70 11.75
C THR A 23 -1.12 -10.61 12.94
N ASP A 24 -1.54 -11.88 12.88
CA ASP A 24 -1.19 -12.88 13.88
C ASP A 24 0.24 -13.42 13.64
N LYS A 25 1.09 -13.33 14.66
CA LYS A 25 2.49 -13.76 14.60
C LYS A 25 2.64 -15.26 14.35
N LEU A 26 1.75 -16.09 14.89
CA LEU A 26 1.81 -17.54 14.69
C LEU A 26 1.46 -17.90 13.25
N PHE A 27 0.53 -17.18 12.63
CA PHE A 27 0.24 -17.35 11.21
C PHE A 27 1.45 -16.96 10.36
N ILE A 28 2.07 -15.82 10.64
CA ILE A 28 3.27 -15.37 9.89
C ILE A 28 4.41 -16.39 10.00
N MET A 29 4.67 -16.94 11.19
CA MET A 29 5.73 -17.92 11.41
C MET A 29 5.51 -19.25 10.69
N ASN A 30 4.27 -19.58 10.36
CA ASN A 30 3.91 -20.82 9.67
C ASN A 30 3.81 -20.66 8.15
N LEU A 31 4.02 -19.46 7.61
CA LEU A 31 4.07 -19.24 6.16
C LEU A 31 5.42 -19.71 5.61
N ASP A 32 5.38 -20.39 4.48
CA ASP A 32 6.58 -20.61 3.67
C ASP A 32 7.02 -19.26 3.06
N GLN A 33 8.17 -18.75 3.51
CA GLN A 33 8.68 -17.47 3.03
C GLN A 33 9.31 -17.58 1.64
N ASP A 34 9.68 -18.80 1.21
CA ASP A 34 10.33 -19.00 -0.07
C ASP A 34 9.37 -18.78 -1.25
N GLU A 35 8.04 -18.87 -1.01
CA GLU A 35 7.00 -18.52 -1.99
C GLU A 35 7.07 -17.05 -2.46
N PHE A 36 7.71 -16.18 -1.67
CA PHE A 36 7.83 -14.75 -1.98
C PHE A 36 9.22 -14.37 -2.50
N LEU A 37 10.09 -15.36 -2.81
CA LEU A 37 11.38 -15.09 -3.44
C LEU A 37 11.19 -14.40 -4.79
N GLY A 38 11.98 -13.36 -5.05
CA GLY A 38 11.87 -12.58 -6.28
C GLY A 38 10.69 -11.60 -6.31
N PHE A 39 9.90 -11.47 -5.24
CA PHE A 39 8.79 -10.51 -5.19
C PHE A 39 9.22 -9.05 -5.24
N SER A 40 10.40 -8.73 -4.69
CA SER A 40 10.89 -7.36 -4.62
C SER A 40 11.20 -6.79 -6.02
N TYR A 41 10.47 -5.75 -6.41
CA TYR A 41 10.66 -5.01 -7.66
C TYR A 41 10.56 -3.50 -7.40
N THR A 42 11.39 -2.73 -8.08
CA THR A 42 11.26 -1.27 -8.18
C THR A 42 11.41 -0.89 -9.63
N ASN A 43 10.49 -0.09 -10.15
CA ASN A 43 10.55 0.35 -11.55
C ASN A 43 11.76 1.28 -11.76
N PRO A 44 12.78 0.89 -12.56
CA PRO A 44 13.97 1.71 -12.79
C PRO A 44 13.67 2.99 -13.59
N GLU A 45 12.58 3.01 -14.36
CA GLU A 45 12.16 4.17 -15.16
C GLU A 45 11.31 5.16 -14.37
N TYR A 46 11.05 4.90 -13.08
CA TYR A 46 10.24 5.80 -12.26
C TYR A 46 11.04 7.06 -11.88
N VAL A 47 10.72 8.17 -12.57
CA VAL A 47 11.22 9.50 -12.22
C VAL A 47 10.25 10.12 -11.20
N ILE A 48 10.75 10.44 -10.01
CA ILE A 48 9.97 11.14 -8.99
C ILE A 48 9.49 12.47 -9.58
N PRO A 49 8.17 12.75 -9.63
CA PRO A 49 7.70 14.04 -10.09
C PRO A 49 8.25 15.12 -9.15
N THR A 50 9.01 16.07 -9.70
CA THR A 50 9.38 17.28 -8.96
C THR A 50 8.10 17.97 -8.50
N GLN A 51 7.84 17.95 -7.20
CA GLN A 51 6.69 18.63 -6.63
C GLN A 51 6.85 20.14 -6.86
N GLY A 52 5.87 20.75 -7.54
CA GLY A 52 5.63 22.18 -7.53
C GLY A 52 4.68 22.56 -6.41
#